data_AF-A0A9P6DGP2-F1
#
_entry.id   AF-A0A9P6DGP2-F1
#
_cell.length_a   1.000
_cell.length_b   1.000
_cell.length_c   1.000
_cell.angle_alpha   90.00
_cell.angle_beta   90.00
_cell.angle_gamma   90.00
#
_symmetry.space_group_name_H-M   'P 1'
#
loop_
_entity.id
_entity.type
_entity.pdbx_description
1 polymer ?
#
loop_
_entity_poly.entity_id
_entity_poly.type
_entity_poly.pdbx_seq_one_letter_code
_entity_poly.pdbx_strand_id
1 'polypeptide(L)'
;ENVIIPLPSTVPQFAAQLRSHELGLRECQANALLKSLREIIAKKSMLYSHTLRGAGRQLIKTRSCDQINTLNKKRSNLVYAYARCRHAMMTLKADDTILCKFKKLSKADIKSNTYVVNPNQPGSTTLNLSWIWHIGQDDESAPAALQESNHVLYLKSRALASRWREELLLVKYEMEWTVRYFKHNHDIWVDRSSDSSSPGAKAYARHKATQY
;
A
#
# COMPACT_ATOMS: atom_id res chain seq x y z
N GLU A 1 -39.99 18.53 -15.08
CA GLU A 1 -39.79 17.39 -16.00
C GLU A 1 -38.32 16.97 -15.93
N ASN A 2 -38.02 15.73 -15.53
CA ASN A 2 -36.66 15.20 -15.57
C ASN A 2 -36.36 14.78 -17.01
N VAL A 3 -35.94 15.73 -17.85
CA VAL A 3 -35.49 15.43 -19.20
C VAL A 3 -34.22 14.59 -19.09
N ILE A 4 -34.33 13.29 -19.38
CA ILE A 4 -33.19 12.39 -19.47
C ILE A 4 -32.45 12.79 -20.75
N ILE A 5 -31.40 13.61 -20.61
CA ILE A 5 -30.55 14.00 -21.75
C ILE A 5 -29.80 12.73 -22.21
N PRO A 6 -30.09 12.19 -23.41
CA PRO A 6 -29.39 11.01 -23.91
C PRO A 6 -27.93 11.39 -24.21
N LEU A 7 -26.99 10.75 -23.51
CA LEU A 7 -25.56 10.89 -23.80
C LEU A 7 -25.20 9.99 -25.00
N PRO A 8 -24.24 10.38 -25.87
CA PRO A 8 -23.82 9.55 -27.01
C PRO A 8 -23.37 8.13 -26.63
N SER A 9 -22.80 7.93 -25.44
CA SER A 9 -22.53 6.60 -24.85
C SER A 9 -23.77 5.73 -24.55
N THR A 10 -24.96 6.33 -24.55
CA THR A 10 -26.25 5.69 -24.29
C THR A 10 -27.04 5.48 -25.59
N VAL A 11 -26.75 6.27 -26.62
CA VAL A 11 -27.46 6.24 -27.92
C VAL A 11 -26.44 6.18 -29.07
N PRO A 12 -26.24 5.01 -29.70
CA PRO A 12 -25.22 4.79 -30.73
C PRO A 12 -25.34 5.68 -31.98
N GLN A 13 -26.52 6.25 -32.22
CA GLN A 13 -26.88 6.94 -33.47
C GLN A 13 -26.43 8.42 -33.53
N PHE A 14 -26.10 9.07 -32.41
CA PHE A 14 -25.80 10.50 -32.40
C PHE A 14 -24.28 10.80 -32.43
N ALA A 15 -23.84 11.12 -33.65
CA ALA A 15 -22.71 11.96 -34.04
C ALA A 15 -21.29 11.58 -33.57
N ALA A 16 -20.49 11.11 -34.53
CA ALA A 16 -19.03 10.99 -34.42
C ALA A 16 -18.32 12.28 -33.93
N GLN A 17 -18.93 13.45 -34.13
CA GLN A 17 -18.45 14.75 -33.67
C GLN A 17 -18.61 14.96 -32.14
N LEU A 18 -19.68 14.41 -31.53
CA LEU A 18 -19.91 14.51 -30.09
C LEU A 18 -19.10 13.50 -29.28
N ARG A 19 -18.59 12.46 -29.95
CA ARG A 19 -17.76 11.41 -29.35
C ARG A 19 -16.50 11.97 -28.69
N SER A 20 -15.77 12.85 -29.37
CA SER A 20 -14.53 13.43 -28.84
C SER A 20 -14.79 14.31 -27.61
N HIS A 21 -15.83 15.13 -27.66
CA HIS A 21 -16.27 15.96 -26.55
C HIS A 21 -16.74 15.12 -25.36
N GLU A 22 -17.54 14.07 -25.60
CA GLU A 22 -17.96 13.17 -24.51
C GLU A 22 -16.74 12.46 -23.92
N LEU A 23 -15.79 11.97 -24.73
CA LEU A 23 -14.57 11.34 -24.22
C LEU A 23 -13.81 12.29 -23.29
N GLY A 24 -13.57 13.54 -23.70
CA GLY A 24 -12.93 14.54 -22.84
C GLY A 24 -13.70 14.78 -21.54
N LEU A 25 -15.03 14.86 -21.60
CA LEU A 25 -15.87 15.01 -20.42
C LEU A 25 -15.78 13.78 -19.49
N ARG A 26 -15.76 12.56 -20.05
CA ARG A 26 -15.59 11.32 -19.29
C ARG A 26 -14.23 11.26 -18.62
N GLU A 27 -13.17 11.72 -19.28
CA GLU A 27 -11.83 11.79 -18.68
C GLU A 27 -11.79 12.73 -17.47
N CYS A 28 -12.33 13.94 -17.64
CA CYS A 28 -12.49 14.89 -16.54
C CYS A 28 -13.31 14.29 -15.40
N GLN A 29 -14.43 13.64 -15.71
CA GLN A 29 -15.28 12.97 -14.75
C GLN A 29 -14.54 11.83 -14.02
N ALA A 30 -13.78 11.01 -14.74
CA ALA A 30 -13.00 9.92 -14.17
C ALA A 30 -11.89 10.44 -13.23
N ASN A 31 -11.18 11.49 -13.62
CA ASN A 31 -10.18 12.15 -12.77
C ASN A 31 -10.81 12.70 -11.48
N ALA A 32 -11.93 13.41 -11.59
CA ALA A 32 -12.66 13.94 -10.43
C ALA A 32 -13.13 12.82 -9.49
N LEU A 33 -13.70 11.74 -10.04
CA LEU A 33 -14.15 10.57 -9.28
C LEU A 33 -12.98 9.88 -8.56
N LEU A 34 -11.82 9.73 -9.21
CA LEU A 34 -10.63 9.17 -8.60
C LEU A 34 -10.08 10.08 -7.49
N LYS A 35 -10.08 11.40 -7.67
CA LYS A 35 -9.68 12.37 -6.64
C LYS A 35 -10.57 12.24 -5.40
N SER A 36 -11.89 12.24 -5.57
CA SER A 36 -12.84 12.03 -4.47
C SER A 36 -12.70 10.64 -3.82
N LEU A 37 -12.41 9.60 -4.60
CA LEU A 37 -12.20 8.25 -4.08
C LEU A 37 -10.96 8.20 -3.17
N ARG A 38 -9.84 8.80 -3.61
CA ARG A 38 -8.62 8.92 -2.80
C ARG A 38 -8.85 9.69 -1.52
N GLU A 39 -9.59 10.80 -1.58
CA GLU A 39 -9.94 11.59 -0.40
C GLU A 39 -10.73 10.77 0.62
N ILE A 40 -11.72 9.99 0.19
CA ILE A 40 -12.49 9.11 1.09
C ILE A 40 -11.58 8.04 1.70
N ILE A 41 -10.68 7.45 0.92
CA ILE A 41 -9.74 6.44 1.41
C ILE A 41 -8.79 7.06 2.46
N ALA A 42 -8.27 8.26 2.20
CA ALA A 42 -7.40 9.02 3.11
C ALA A 42 -8.13 9.33 4.42
N LYS A 43 -9.31 9.96 4.35
CA LYS A 43 -10.16 10.26 5.53
C LYS A 43 -10.46 9.01 6.35
N LYS A 44 -10.80 7.91 5.68
CA LYS A 44 -11.02 6.62 6.34
C LYS A 44 -9.75 6.17 7.06
N SER A 45 -8.59 6.16 6.41
CA SER A 45 -7.33 5.73 7.03
C SER A 45 -6.92 6.56 8.26
N MET A 46 -7.18 7.88 8.23
CA MET A 46 -6.97 8.77 9.38
C MET A 46 -7.90 8.42 10.54
N LEU A 47 -9.19 8.18 10.26
CA LEU A 47 -10.14 7.73 11.28
C LEU A 47 -9.69 6.40 11.92
N TYR A 48 -9.22 5.43 11.14
CA TYR A 48 -8.69 4.17 11.69
C TYR A 48 -7.49 4.42 12.61
N SER A 49 -6.58 5.32 12.22
CA SER A 49 -5.38 5.63 13.01
C SER A 49 -5.72 6.35 14.32
N HIS A 50 -6.66 7.30 14.30
CA HIS A 50 -7.04 8.08 15.48
C HIS A 50 -8.00 7.33 16.42
N THR A 51 -8.98 6.61 15.88
CA THR A 51 -10.09 6.05 16.69
C THR A 51 -9.86 4.61 17.14
N LEU A 52 -9.13 3.77 16.39
CA LEU A 52 -9.00 2.34 16.69
C LEU A 52 -7.70 1.97 17.41
N ARG A 53 -6.72 2.89 17.49
CA ARG A 53 -5.46 2.65 18.22
C ARG A 53 -5.63 2.76 19.75
N GLY A 54 -6.68 3.45 20.22
CA GLY A 54 -6.97 3.66 21.65
C GLY A 54 -8.31 3.08 22.14
N ALA A 55 -9.14 2.52 21.26
CA ALA A 55 -10.43 1.96 21.66
C ALA A 55 -10.27 0.47 22.01
N GLY A 56 -10.55 0.12 23.28
CA GLY A 56 -10.72 -1.27 23.71
C GLY A 56 -11.90 -1.96 23.01
N ARG A 57 -12.13 -3.25 23.31
CA ARG A 57 -13.15 -4.15 22.71
C ARG A 57 -14.62 -3.73 22.89
N GLN A 58 -14.94 -2.45 23.09
CA GLN A 58 -16.31 -1.95 23.21
C GLN A 58 -16.95 -1.82 21.83
N LEU A 59 -17.54 -2.92 21.40
CA LEU A 59 -18.30 -3.15 20.16
C LEU A 59 -19.71 -2.51 20.17
N ILE A 60 -19.89 -1.33 20.77
CA ILE A 60 -21.22 -0.70 20.90
C ILE A 60 -21.27 0.56 20.04
N LYS A 61 -21.85 0.44 18.83
CA LYS A 61 -22.35 1.52 17.95
C LYS A 61 -21.82 2.94 18.25
N THR A 62 -20.52 3.13 18.08
CA THR A 62 -19.89 4.44 18.32
C THR A 62 -20.09 5.35 17.10
N ARG A 63 -20.13 6.67 17.33
CA ARG A 63 -20.20 7.69 16.27
C ARG A 63 -19.14 7.50 15.17
N SER A 64 -17.97 6.95 15.51
CA SER A 64 -16.91 6.62 14.57
C SER A 64 -17.27 5.46 13.63
N CYS A 65 -17.97 4.43 14.11
CA CYS A 65 -18.49 3.36 13.26
C CYS A 65 -19.50 3.88 12.23
N ASP A 66 -20.38 4.81 12.63
CA ASP A 66 -21.34 5.43 11.70
C ASP A 66 -20.67 6.32 10.66
N GLN A 67 -19.62 7.05 11.06
CA GLN A 67 -18.78 7.79 10.12
C GLN A 67 -18.10 6.85 9.12
N ILE A 68 -17.53 5.73 9.59
CA ILE A 68 -16.90 4.71 8.72
C ILE A 68 -17.94 4.12 7.75
N ASN A 69 -19.15 3.82 8.22
CA ASN A 69 -20.24 3.32 7.39
C ASN A 69 -20.68 4.33 6.34
N THR A 70 -20.76 5.62 6.71
CA THR A 70 -21.07 6.71 5.78
C THR A 70 -20.00 6.85 4.70
N LEU A 71 -18.73 6.79 5.08
CA LEU A 71 -17.61 6.79 4.13
C LEU A 71 -17.64 5.54 3.23
N ASN A 72 -17.99 4.38 3.77
CA ASN A 72 -18.12 3.15 2.98
C ASN A 72 -19.23 3.24 1.93
N LYS A 73 -20.39 3.82 2.28
CA LYS A 73 -21.48 4.06 1.33
C LYS A 73 -21.05 5.01 0.21
N LYS A 74 -20.46 6.15 0.57
CA LYS A 74 -19.94 7.13 -0.42
C LYS A 74 -18.89 6.50 -1.34
N ARG A 75 -17.96 5.71 -0.78
CA ARG A 75 -16.97 4.96 -1.54
C ARG A 75 -17.62 4.02 -2.56
N SER A 76 -18.62 3.22 -2.16
CA SER A 76 -19.32 2.31 -3.08
C SER A 76 -19.98 3.06 -4.24
N ASN A 77 -20.60 4.22 -3.96
CA ASN A 77 -21.22 5.05 -5.00
C ASN A 77 -20.18 5.61 -5.98
N LEU A 78 -19.02 6.08 -5.50
CA LEU A 78 -17.93 6.57 -6.36
C LEU A 78 -17.34 5.45 -7.23
N VAL A 79 -17.15 4.26 -6.65
CA VAL A 79 -16.65 3.09 -7.40
C VAL A 79 -17.62 2.72 -8.52
N TYR A 80 -18.93 2.72 -8.23
CA TYR A 80 -19.95 2.46 -9.22
C TYR A 80 -19.97 3.54 -10.32
N ALA A 81 -19.93 4.82 -9.94
CA ALA A 81 -19.88 5.92 -10.89
C ALA A 81 -18.65 5.85 -11.80
N TYR A 82 -17.48 5.53 -11.25
CA TYR A 82 -16.25 5.36 -12.02
C TYR A 82 -16.35 4.17 -12.98
N ALA A 83 -16.87 3.03 -12.52
CA ALA A 83 -17.07 1.86 -13.37
C ALA A 83 -17.99 2.18 -14.56
N ARG A 84 -19.06 2.95 -14.33
CA ARG A 84 -19.96 3.43 -15.39
C ARG A 84 -19.26 4.39 -16.36
N CYS A 85 -18.44 5.32 -15.86
CA CYS A 85 -17.67 6.24 -16.71
C CYS A 85 -16.67 5.48 -17.59
N ARG A 86 -15.94 4.51 -17.00
CA ARG A 86 -15.01 3.65 -17.74
C ARG A 86 -15.74 2.80 -18.78
N HIS A 87 -16.90 2.25 -18.45
CA HIS A 87 -17.71 1.49 -19.41
C HIS A 87 -18.13 2.38 -20.59
N ALA A 88 -18.57 3.62 -20.33
CA ALA A 88 -18.87 4.59 -21.38
C ALA A 88 -17.66 4.90 -22.27
N MET A 89 -16.46 5.05 -21.70
CA MET A 89 -15.21 5.22 -22.48
C MET A 89 -14.92 4.02 -23.39
N MET A 90 -15.17 2.79 -22.91
CA MET A 90 -15.01 1.57 -23.72
C MET A 90 -16.03 1.54 -24.86
N THR A 91 -17.29 1.89 -24.60
CA THR A 91 -18.36 1.96 -25.63
C THR A 91 -18.04 2.99 -26.71
N LEU A 92 -17.47 4.12 -26.30
CA LEU A 92 -16.99 5.18 -27.20
C LEU A 92 -15.66 4.83 -27.88
N LYS A 93 -15.12 3.61 -27.72
CA LYS A 93 -13.84 3.16 -28.28
C LYS A 93 -12.70 4.17 -28.01
N ALA A 94 -12.53 4.57 -26.75
CA ALA A 94 -11.43 5.45 -26.35
C ALA A 94 -10.07 4.88 -26.80
N ASP A 95 -9.08 5.77 -26.98
CA ASP A 95 -7.72 5.38 -27.31
C ASP A 95 -7.09 4.48 -26.22
N ASP A 96 -6.17 3.62 -26.63
CA ASP A 96 -5.52 2.67 -25.72
C ASP A 96 -4.71 3.39 -24.64
N THR A 97 -4.17 4.58 -24.93
CA THR A 97 -3.49 5.43 -23.95
C THR A 97 -4.40 5.82 -22.79
N ILE A 98 -5.65 6.19 -23.09
CA ILE A 98 -6.68 6.57 -22.11
C ILE A 98 -7.10 5.36 -21.30
N LEU A 99 -7.27 4.20 -21.94
CA LEU A 99 -7.65 2.95 -21.27
C LEU A 99 -6.53 2.40 -20.37
N CYS A 100 -5.26 2.60 -20.74
CA CYS A 100 -4.10 2.29 -19.91
C CYS A 100 -4.01 3.19 -18.67
N LYS A 101 -4.39 4.47 -18.81
CA LYS A 101 -4.47 5.43 -17.69
C LYS A 101 -5.62 5.08 -16.74
N PHE A 102 -6.80 4.78 -17.27
CA PHE A 102 -8.01 4.48 -16.49
C PHE A 102 -8.27 2.98 -16.37
N LYS A 103 -7.55 2.34 -15.46
CA LYS A 103 -7.64 0.89 -15.22
C LYS A 103 -8.93 0.50 -14.50
N LYS A 104 -9.27 -0.79 -14.58
CA LYS A 104 -10.40 -1.37 -13.81
C LYS A 104 -10.05 -1.38 -12.33
N LEU A 105 -10.95 -0.87 -11.48
CA LEU A 105 -10.75 -0.89 -10.02
C LEU A 105 -10.91 -2.31 -9.47
N SER A 106 -9.86 -2.80 -8.81
CA SER A 106 -9.92 -4.01 -7.99
C SER A 106 -10.30 -3.67 -6.54
N LYS A 107 -10.81 -4.67 -5.80
CA LYS A 107 -11.02 -4.53 -4.34
C LYS A 107 -9.72 -4.21 -3.60
N ALA A 108 -8.58 -4.69 -4.10
CA ALA A 108 -7.25 -4.38 -3.56
C ALA A 108 -6.92 -2.89 -3.67
N ASP A 109 -7.26 -2.27 -4.80
CA ASP A 109 -6.98 -0.86 -5.07
C ASP A 109 -7.72 0.09 -4.14
N ILE A 110 -8.92 -0.33 -3.71
CA ILE A 110 -9.84 0.46 -2.90
C ILE A 110 -9.61 0.23 -1.39
N LYS A 111 -8.74 -0.71 -1.03
CA LYS A 111 -8.46 -1.02 0.38
C LYS A 111 -7.77 0.17 1.04
N SER A 112 -8.27 0.58 2.21
CA SER A 112 -7.59 1.59 3.02
C SER A 112 -6.20 1.11 3.35
N ASN A 113 -5.18 1.90 3.00
CA ASN A 113 -3.79 1.49 3.14
C ASN A 113 -3.43 1.34 4.63
N THR A 114 -3.56 0.12 5.13
CA THR A 114 -3.27 -0.24 6.53
C THR A 114 -1.79 -0.10 6.84
N TYR A 115 -0.93 0.03 5.83
CA TYR A 115 0.49 0.33 5.98
C TYR A 115 0.75 1.65 6.72
N VAL A 116 -0.16 2.64 6.59
CA VAL A 116 -0.09 3.86 7.41
C VAL A 116 -0.17 3.53 8.91
N VAL A 117 -0.84 2.44 9.28
CA VAL A 117 -1.13 2.09 10.66
C VAL A 117 0.05 1.37 11.33
N ASN A 118 0.76 0.45 10.65
CA ASN A 118 1.89 -0.30 11.23
C ASN A 118 3.03 -0.51 10.22
N PRO A 119 4.10 0.31 10.27
CA PRO A 119 5.22 0.19 9.31
C PRO A 119 6.05 -1.08 9.51
N ASN A 120 6.04 -1.68 10.71
CA ASN A 120 6.81 -2.87 11.05
C ASN A 120 6.01 -4.18 10.88
N GLN A 121 4.89 -4.15 10.16
CA GLN A 121 4.11 -5.36 9.95
C GLN A 121 4.88 -6.34 9.03
N PRO A 122 5.01 -7.62 9.41
CA PRO A 122 5.58 -8.64 8.53
C PRO A 122 4.84 -8.68 7.18
N GLY A 123 5.56 -8.82 6.08
CA GLY A 123 4.98 -8.81 4.73
C GLY A 123 4.71 -7.41 4.16
N SER A 124 5.15 -6.34 4.83
CA SER A 124 5.03 -4.97 4.29
C SER A 124 5.83 -4.76 2.99
N THR A 125 6.82 -5.60 2.70
CA THR A 125 7.68 -5.53 1.50
C THR A 125 6.93 -5.77 0.19
N THR A 126 5.85 -6.54 0.22
CA THR A 126 5.05 -6.86 -0.98
C THR A 126 3.92 -5.86 -1.23
N LEU A 127 3.71 -4.93 -0.30
CA LEU A 127 2.64 -3.95 -0.37
C LEU A 127 3.01 -2.80 -1.29
N ASN A 128 2.63 -2.93 -2.56
CA ASN A 128 2.72 -1.83 -3.51
C ASN A 128 1.54 -0.87 -3.37
N LEU A 129 1.82 0.41 -3.55
CA LEU A 129 0.77 1.41 -3.62
C LEU A 129 -0.09 1.20 -4.87
N SER A 130 -1.41 1.20 -4.69
CA SER A 130 -2.35 1.03 -5.80
C SER A 130 -2.15 2.09 -6.88
N TRP A 131 -2.39 1.72 -8.14
CA TRP A 131 -2.26 2.60 -9.30
C TRP A 131 -3.10 3.88 -9.21
N ILE A 132 -4.19 3.88 -8.42
CA ILE A 132 -5.03 5.05 -8.21
C ILE A 132 -4.27 6.23 -7.59
N TRP A 133 -3.15 5.96 -6.90
CA TRP A 133 -2.32 6.96 -6.21
C TRP A 133 -1.20 7.52 -7.09
N HIS A 134 -0.89 6.86 -8.21
CA HIS A 134 0.13 7.32 -9.16
C HIS A 134 -0.42 8.36 -10.16
N ILE A 135 -1.73 8.63 -10.14
CA ILE A 135 -2.39 9.52 -11.10
C ILE A 135 -2.59 10.92 -10.51
N GLY A 136 -2.04 11.95 -11.16
CA GLY A 136 -2.27 13.36 -10.80
C GLY A 136 -1.55 13.78 -9.52
N GLN A 137 -0.24 13.51 -9.46
CA GLN A 137 0.62 13.89 -8.33
C GLN A 137 0.83 15.41 -8.20
N ASP A 138 0.61 16.19 -9.27
CA ASP A 138 0.91 17.64 -9.32
C ASP A 138 -0.30 18.55 -8.99
N ASP A 139 -1.30 18.02 -8.28
CA ASP A 139 -2.53 18.75 -8.01
C ASP A 139 -2.38 19.58 -6.71
N GLU A 140 -1.75 20.76 -6.81
CA GLU A 140 -1.54 21.72 -5.69
C GLU A 140 -2.86 22.11 -4.98
N SER A 141 -4.00 21.98 -5.66
CA SER A 141 -5.36 22.18 -5.12
C SER A 141 -5.98 20.89 -4.54
N ALA A 142 -5.17 19.96 -4.05
CA ALA A 142 -5.65 18.76 -3.37
C ALA A 142 -6.23 19.10 -1.97
N PRO A 143 -7.30 18.42 -1.50
CA PRO A 143 -7.80 18.60 -0.14
C PRO A 143 -6.70 18.31 0.89
N ALA A 144 -6.66 19.08 1.98
CA ALA A 144 -5.63 18.96 3.03
C ALA A 144 -5.42 17.51 3.53
N ALA A 145 -6.52 16.78 3.74
CA ALA A 145 -6.46 15.37 4.17
C ALA A 145 -5.75 14.46 3.16
N LEU A 146 -5.87 14.74 1.86
CA LEU A 146 -5.20 14.00 0.80
C LEU A 146 -3.71 14.36 0.75
N GLN A 147 -3.37 15.65 0.84
CA GLN A 147 -1.98 16.13 0.89
C GLN A 147 -1.21 15.54 2.06
N GLU A 148 -1.80 15.59 3.26
CA GLU A 148 -1.20 15.00 4.47
C GLU A 148 -1.01 13.49 4.31
N SER A 149 -2.01 12.78 3.76
CA SER A 149 -1.88 11.34 3.52
C SER A 149 -0.76 10.99 2.52
N ASN A 150 -0.58 11.79 1.47
CA ASN A 150 0.50 11.63 0.50
C ASN A 150 1.87 11.92 1.14
N HIS A 151 1.97 12.99 1.93
CA HIS A 151 3.20 13.34 2.64
C HIS A 151 3.62 12.25 3.63
N VAL A 152 2.68 11.77 4.45
CA VAL A 152 2.92 10.67 5.40
C VAL A 152 3.34 9.40 4.68
N LEU A 153 2.70 9.08 3.56
CA LEU A 153 3.02 7.91 2.76
C LEU A 153 4.41 8.00 2.14
N TYR A 154 4.78 9.17 1.61
CA TYR A 154 6.12 9.44 1.08
C TYR A 154 7.20 9.32 2.16
N LEU A 155 7.00 9.93 3.33
CA LEU A 155 7.95 9.83 4.42
C LEU A 155 8.15 8.38 4.87
N LYS A 156 7.06 7.60 4.93
CA LYS A 156 7.11 6.18 5.31
C LYS A 156 7.77 5.30 4.25
N SER A 157 7.50 5.53 2.96
CA SER A 157 8.16 4.78 1.89
C SER A 157 9.66 5.07 1.87
N ARG A 158 10.04 6.35 2.06
CA ARG A 158 11.45 6.74 2.21
C ARG A 158 12.12 6.09 3.41
N ALA A 159 11.45 6.09 4.57
CA ALA A 159 11.97 5.46 5.78
C ALA A 159 12.16 3.94 5.61
N LEU A 160 11.21 3.25 4.98
CA LEU A 160 11.38 1.83 4.62
C LEU A 160 12.56 1.61 3.71
N ALA A 161 12.69 2.41 2.65
CA ALA A 161 13.77 2.28 1.70
C ALA A 161 15.14 2.45 2.39
N SER A 162 15.27 3.42 3.31
CA SER A 162 16.49 3.57 4.12
C SER A 162 16.72 2.37 5.03
N ARG A 163 15.70 1.91 5.76
CA ARG A 163 15.79 0.75 6.64
C ARG A 163 16.21 -0.52 5.89
N TRP A 164 15.67 -0.77 4.70
CA TRP A 164 16.03 -1.94 3.91
C TRP A 164 17.48 -1.88 3.43
N ARG A 165 18.00 -0.70 3.12
CA ARG A 165 19.43 -0.55 2.83
C ARG A 165 20.28 -0.90 4.05
N GLU A 166 19.87 -0.47 5.24
CA GLU A 166 20.53 -0.81 6.50
C GLU A 166 20.44 -2.31 6.81
N GLU A 167 19.25 -2.92 6.73
CA GLU A 167 19.06 -4.36 6.94
C GLU A 167 19.92 -5.20 5.98
N LEU A 168 19.98 -4.82 4.70
CA LEU A 168 20.83 -5.50 3.73
C LEU A 168 22.31 -5.43 4.11
N LEU A 169 22.76 -4.30 4.65
CA LEU A 169 24.12 -4.11 5.12
C LEU A 169 24.38 -4.94 6.39
N LEU A 170 23.46 -4.89 7.37
CA LEU A 170 23.56 -5.63 8.62
C LEU A 170 23.58 -7.13 8.39
N VAL A 171 22.71 -7.68 7.55
CA VAL A 171 22.66 -9.12 7.25
C VAL A 171 23.99 -9.61 6.67
N LYS A 172 24.66 -8.82 5.82
CA LYS A 172 26.01 -9.16 5.32
C LYS A 172 27.02 -9.25 6.46
N TYR A 173 27.05 -8.25 7.33
CA TYR A 173 27.95 -8.25 8.49
C TYR A 173 27.61 -9.36 9.49
N GLU A 174 26.34 -9.67 9.71
CA GLU A 174 25.89 -10.77 10.55
C GLU A 174 26.36 -12.13 10.00
N MET A 175 26.29 -12.35 8.68
CA MET A 175 26.85 -13.55 8.05
C MET A 175 28.36 -13.66 8.26
N GLU A 176 29.10 -12.56 8.14
CA GLU A 176 30.54 -12.56 8.42
C GLU A 176 30.84 -12.79 9.91
N TRP A 177 30.11 -12.12 10.81
CA TRP A 177 30.29 -12.22 12.25
C TRP A 177 29.91 -13.60 12.78
N THR A 178 28.86 -14.22 12.25
CA THR A 178 28.48 -15.59 12.63
C THR A 178 29.59 -16.58 12.29
N VAL A 179 30.17 -16.51 11.09
CA VAL A 179 31.32 -17.35 10.71
C VAL A 179 32.52 -17.10 11.62
N ARG A 180 32.84 -15.83 11.91
CA ARG A 180 33.96 -15.49 12.82
C ARG A 180 33.71 -15.95 14.24
N TYR A 181 32.47 -15.83 14.72
CA TYR A 181 32.06 -16.31 16.04
C TYR A 181 32.21 -17.82 16.16
N PHE A 182 31.82 -18.59 15.13
CA PHE A 182 32.01 -20.03 15.12
C PHE A 182 33.49 -20.43 15.14
N LYS A 183 34.32 -19.81 14.29
CA LYS A 183 35.78 -20.02 14.31
C LYS A 183 36.41 -19.68 15.66
N HIS A 184 36.03 -18.53 16.23
CA HIS A 184 36.54 -18.12 17.54
C HIS A 184 36.16 -19.11 18.65
N ASN A 185 34.92 -19.60 18.66
CA ASN A 185 34.51 -20.62 19.63
C ASN A 185 35.23 -21.94 19.41
N HIS A 186 35.41 -22.38 18.16
CA HIS A 186 36.22 -23.54 17.82
C HIS A 186 37.62 -23.41 18.46
N ASP A 187 38.30 -22.29 18.25
CA ASP A 187 39.66 -22.06 18.77
C ASP A 187 39.70 -22.07 20.29
N ILE A 188 38.73 -21.44 20.96
CA ILE A 188 38.59 -21.49 22.43
C ILE A 188 38.48 -22.94 22.93
N TRP A 189 37.71 -23.79 22.25
CA TRP A 189 37.55 -25.19 22.66
C TRP A 189 38.78 -26.03 22.35
N VAL A 190 39.52 -25.73 21.28
CA VAL A 190 40.83 -26.32 21.00
C VAL A 190 41.84 -25.98 22.09
N ASP A 191 41.96 -24.71 22.46
CA ASP A 191 42.88 -24.23 23.51
C ASP A 191 42.55 -24.87 24.87
N ARG A 192 41.26 -24.96 25.22
CA ARG A 192 40.81 -25.67 26.43
C ARG A 192 41.15 -27.16 26.41
N SER A 193 41.21 -27.78 25.23
CA SER A 193 41.61 -29.18 25.10
C SER A 193 43.11 -29.39 25.27
N SER A 194 43.94 -28.41 24.92
CA SER A 194 45.39 -28.43 25.19
C SER A 194 45.69 -28.17 26.67
N ASP A 195 44.96 -27.26 27.32
CA ASP A 195 45.23 -26.83 28.70
C ASP A 195 44.70 -27.81 29.76
N SER A 196 43.69 -28.60 29.43
CA SER A 196 43.10 -29.54 30.40
C SER A 196 44.04 -30.72 30.68
N SER A 197 44.18 -31.13 31.95
CA SER A 197 44.99 -32.31 32.30
C SER A 197 44.18 -33.62 32.27
N SER A 198 42.84 -33.55 32.38
CA SER A 198 41.97 -34.73 32.46
C SER A 198 41.59 -35.28 31.06
N PRO A 199 41.76 -36.59 30.80
CA PRO A 199 41.42 -37.20 29.51
C PRO A 199 39.97 -37.01 29.08
N GLY A 200 39.03 -37.07 30.04
CA GLY A 200 37.59 -36.88 29.77
C GLY A 200 37.25 -35.44 29.38
N ALA A 201 37.86 -34.47 30.05
CA ALA A 201 37.69 -33.05 29.72
C ALA A 201 38.31 -32.71 28.35
N LYS A 202 39.45 -33.32 27.99
CA LYS A 202 40.03 -33.22 26.64
C LYS A 202 39.09 -33.76 25.56
N ALA A 203 38.53 -34.95 25.77
CA ALA A 203 37.61 -35.58 24.82
C ALA A 203 36.35 -34.72 24.61
N TYR A 204 35.78 -34.19 25.69
CA TYR A 204 34.61 -33.30 25.64
C TYR A 204 34.93 -31.98 24.92
N ALA A 205 36.06 -31.34 25.23
CA ALA A 205 36.47 -30.09 24.58
C ALA A 205 36.69 -30.28 23.07
N ARG A 206 37.33 -31.37 22.65
CA ARG A 206 37.49 -31.71 21.21
C ARG A 206 36.16 -31.94 20.52
N HIS A 207 35.25 -32.69 21.14
CA HIS A 207 33.90 -32.88 20.60
C HIS A 207 33.15 -31.55 20.48
N LYS A 208 33.29 -30.65 21.46
CA LYS A 208 32.71 -29.30 21.40
C LYS A 208 33.32 -28.44 20.30
N ALA A 209 34.63 -28.52 20.06
CA ALA A 209 35.27 -27.82 18.95
C ALA A 209 34.69 -28.27 17.60
N THR A 210 34.42 -29.57 17.41
CA THR A 210 33.82 -30.07 16.15
C THR A 210 32.35 -29.68 15.93
N GLN A 211 31.67 -29.15 16.94
CA GLN A 211 30.27 -28.69 16.83
C GLN A 211 30.13 -27.25 16.30
N TYR A 212 31.24 -26.52 16.17
CA TYR A 212 31.31 -25.15 15.69
C TYR A 212 32.06 -25.09 14.36
#